data_AF-A0AAD7ZN21-F1
#
_entry.id   AF-A0AAD7ZN21-F1
#
_cell.length_a   1.000
_cell.length_b   1.000
_cell.length_c   1.000
_cell.angle_alpha   90.00
_cell.angle_beta   90.00
_cell.angle_gamma   90.00
#
_symmetry.space_group_name_H-M   'P 1'
#
loop_
_entity.id
_entity.type
_entity.pdbx_description
1 polymer ?
#
loop_
_entity_poly.entity_id
_entity_poly.type
_entity_poly.pdbx_seq_one_letter_code
_entity_poly.pdbx_strand_id
1 'polypeptide(L)' 'KATGLVTNTRVTHATPAALFAHSPSRYWEDDGKVMPSARSTCKDIARQLVEDEPGRHIN' A
#
# COMPACT_ATOMS: atom_id res chain seq x y z
N LYS A 1 18.84 -6.64 -7.63
CA LYS A 1 17.88 -7.76 -7.75
C LYS A 1 16.53 -7.14 -8.11
N ALA A 2 15.73 -7.78 -8.96
CA ALA A 2 14.40 -7.31 -9.32
C ALA A 2 13.33 -7.93 -8.39
N THR A 3 12.25 -7.21 -8.15
CA THR A 3 11.09 -7.64 -7.34
C THR A 3 9.81 -7.43 -8.14
N GLY A 4 8.84 -8.32 -7.99
CA GLY A 4 7.54 -8.33 -8.65
C GLY A 4 6.49 -9.03 -7.78
N LEU A 5 5.21 -8.68 -7.94
CA LEU A 5 4.11 -9.41 -7.31
C LEU A 5 2.96 -9.62 -8.30
N VAL A 6 2.29 -10.76 -8.21
CA VAL A 6 1.12 -11.09 -9.05
C VAL A 6 0.04 -11.63 -8.12
N THR A 7 -1.18 -11.14 -8.28
CA THR A 7 -2.33 -11.58 -7.49
C THR A 7 -3.61 -11.48 -8.32
N ASN A 8 -4.62 -12.25 -7.95
CA ASN A 8 -6.00 -12.10 -8.45
C ASN A 8 -6.83 -11.14 -7.59
N THR A 9 -6.30 -10.67 -6.46
CA THR A 9 -6.93 -9.67 -5.59
C THR A 9 -6.51 -8.26 -6.01
N ARG A 10 -7.08 -7.23 -5.37
CA ARG A 10 -6.54 -5.87 -5.53
C ARG A 10 -5.09 -5.83 -5.06
N VAL A 11 -4.21 -5.11 -5.77
CA VAL A 11 -2.79 -4.99 -5.39
C VAL A 11 -2.59 -4.34 -4.00
N THR A 12 -3.58 -3.60 -3.53
CA THR A 12 -3.67 -2.99 -2.18
C THR A 12 -4.28 -3.92 -1.13
N HIS A 13 -4.74 -5.12 -1.50
CA HIS A 13 -5.26 -6.10 -0.55
C HIS A 13 -4.15 -6.51 0.43
N ALA A 14 -4.53 -6.98 1.61
CA ALA A 14 -3.60 -7.29 2.69
C ALA A 14 -2.43 -8.22 2.29
N THR A 15 -2.71 -9.26 1.49
CA THR A 15 -1.70 -10.24 1.07
C THR A 15 -0.60 -9.62 0.19
N PRO A 16 -0.91 -8.93 -0.94
CA PRO A 16 0.13 -8.24 -1.70
C PRO A 16 0.71 -7.02 -0.96
N ALA A 17 -0.12 -6.27 -0.21
CA ALA A 17 0.32 -5.08 0.52
C ALA A 17 1.39 -5.38 1.57
N ALA A 18 1.40 -6.59 2.16
CA ALA A 18 2.40 -7.00 3.14
C ALA A 18 3.84 -6.98 2.60
N LEU A 19 4.04 -6.94 1.27
CA LEU A 19 5.36 -6.87 0.65
C LEU A 19 5.93 -5.45 0.58
N PHE A 20 5.09 -4.42 0.65
CA PHE A 20 5.53 -3.04 0.39
C PHE A 20 4.95 -1.96 1.33
N ALA A 21 3.84 -2.21 2.01
CA ALA A 21 3.14 -1.21 2.80
C ALA A 21 3.23 -1.46 4.31
N HIS A 22 3.29 -0.35 5.06
CA HIS A 22 3.16 -0.28 6.51
C HIS A 22 1.95 0.58 6.86
N SER A 23 0.87 -0.05 7.31
CA SER A 23 -0.38 0.62 7.65
C SER A 23 -0.94 0.11 8.97
N PRO A 24 -1.55 0.97 9.82
CA PRO A 24 -2.25 0.54 11.03
C PRO A 24 -3.45 -0.37 10.74
N SER A 25 -4.02 -0.27 9.53
CA SER A 25 -5.18 -1.05 9.12
C SER A 25 -5.06 -1.54 7.68
N ARG A 26 -5.33 -2.83 7.48
CA ARG A 26 -5.40 -3.47 6.16
C ARG A 26 -6.49 -2.90 5.25
N TYR A 27 -7.45 -2.16 5.81
CA TYR A 27 -8.56 -1.58 5.05
C TYR A 27 -8.24 -0.21 4.47
N TRP A 28 -7.11 0.39 4.83
CA TRP A 28 -6.66 1.69 4.33
C TRP A 28 -6.03 1.56 2.93
N GLU A 29 -6.78 0.93 2.01
CA GLU A 29 -6.34 0.65 0.65
C GLU A 29 -6.17 1.93 -0.20
N ASP A 30 -6.99 2.93 0.09
CA ASP A 30 -7.05 4.24 -0.57
C ASP A 30 -7.33 5.34 0.46
N ASP A 31 -7.17 6.60 0.06
CA ASP A 31 -7.37 7.78 0.91
C ASP A 31 -8.80 7.87 1.47
N GLY A 32 -9.80 7.47 0.69
CA GLY A 32 -11.22 7.38 1.08
C GLY A 32 -11.44 6.50 2.31
N LYS A 33 -10.65 5.44 2.46
CA LYS A 33 -10.72 4.50 3.59
C LYS A 33 -9.85 4.89 4.79
N VAL A 34 -8.98 5.89 4.64
CA VAL A 34 -8.23 6.48 5.76
C VAL A 34 -9.08 7.56 6.42
N MET A 35 -9.14 7.53 7.76
CA MET A 35 -9.82 8.57 8.53
C MET A 35 -9.22 9.95 8.23
N PRO A 36 -10.03 11.01 8.00
CA PRO A 36 -9.50 12.33 7.62
C PRO A 36 -8.43 12.88 8.56
N SER A 37 -8.53 12.61 9.87
CA SER A 37 -7.54 13.02 10.87
C SER A 37 -6.17 12.34 10.73
N ALA A 38 -6.12 11.16 10.10
CA ALA A 38 -4.90 10.38 9.92
C ALA A 38 -4.28 10.55 8.52
N ARG A 39 -4.97 11.18 7.56
CA ARG A 39 -4.48 11.32 6.17
C ARG A 39 -3.21 12.16 6.03
N SER A 40 -2.97 13.07 6.98
CA SER A 40 -1.76 13.92 6.98
C SER A 40 -0.52 13.20 7.51
N THR A 41 -0.71 12.16 8.32
CA THR A 41 0.38 11.43 9.00
C THR A 41 0.58 10.02 8.45
N CYS A 42 -0.45 9.40 7.90
CA CYS A 42 -0.42 8.06 7.32
C CYS A 42 -0.85 8.10 5.86
N LYS A 43 0.03 7.61 4.98
CA LYS A 43 -0.31 7.33 3.58
C LYS A 43 -1.16 6.06 3.50
N ASP A 44 -2.15 6.05 2.62
CA ASP A 44 -2.86 4.83 2.25
C ASP A 44 -1.95 3.84 1.51
N ILE A 45 -2.37 2.58 1.42
CA ILE A 45 -1.58 1.50 0.83
C ILE A 45 -1.28 1.79 -0.65
N ALA A 46 -2.21 2.37 -1.41
CA ALA A 46 -1.96 2.71 -2.82
C ALA A 46 -0.86 3.77 -2.97
N ARG A 47 -0.84 4.80 -2.13
CA ARG A 47 0.25 5.79 -2.13
C ARG A 47 1.58 5.19 -1.75
N GLN A 48 1.62 4.28 -0.77
CA GLN A 48 2.86 3.59 -0.40
C GLN A 48 3.40 2.72 -1.54
N LEU A 49 2.53 2.09 -2.34
CA LEU A 49 2.95 1.33 -3.52
C LEU A 49 3.71 2.19 -4.55
N VAL A 50 3.29 3.43 -4.75
CA VAL A 50 3.84 4.30 -5.81
C VAL A 50 4.97 5.21 -5.30
N GLU A 51 4.90 5.65 -4.04
CA GLU A 51 5.79 6.67 -3.49
C GLU A 51 6.92 6.08 -2.65
N ASP A 52 6.69 4.96 -1.94
CA ASP A 52 7.59 4.47 -0.91
C ASP A 52 8.36 3.21 -1.35
N GLU A 53 9.48 2.95 -0.68
CA GLU A 53 10.26 1.72 -0.86
C GLU A 53 9.69 0.59 0.00
N PRO A 54 9.59 -0.65 -0.51
CA PRO A 54 10.07 -1.13 -1.82
C PRO A 54 9.08 -0.99 -2.98
N GLY A 55 7.86 -0.49 -2.74
CA GLY A 55 6.76 -0.46 -3.73
C GLY A 55 7.15 0.22 -5.05
N ARG A 56 7.80 1.38 -4.98
CA ARG A 56 8.17 2.21 -6.14
C ARG A 56 9.16 1.54 -7.11
N HIS A 57 9.87 0.49 -6.68
CA HIS A 57 10.80 -0.28 -7.52
C HIS A 57 10.33 -1.71 -7.84
N ILE A 58 9.04 -1.98 -7.68
CA ILE A 58 8.42 -3.20 -8.22
C ILE A 58 8.38 -3.07 -9.75
N ASN A 59 8.86 -4.11 -10.46
CA ASN A 59 8.99 -4.13 -11.92
C ASN A 59 7.67 -4.46 -12.62
#